data_AF-E1ZGI5-F1
#
_entry.id   AF-E1ZGI5-F1
#
_cell.length_a   1.000
_cell.length_b   1.000
_cell.length_c   1.000
_cell.angle_alpha   90.00
_cell.angle_beta   90.00
_cell.angle_gamma   90.00
#
_symmetry.space_group_name_H-M   'P 1'
#
loop_
_entity.id
_entity.type
_entity.pdbx_description
1 polymer ?
#
loop_
_entity_poly.entity_id
_entity_poly.type
_entity_poly.pdbx_seq_one_letter_code
_entity_poly.pdbx_strand_id
1 'polypeptide(L)'
;MGEAQRAPRLEAEQAAQEVQLPAQTGFQRPEAELRRQAASPGPPPFPMLSRIYQASDARLAPERRRARITAPVRGVPVYVMLPLDTVWLLERGGTTQPLFIREKAMEVGLEMLSRAGVDGVMIDVWWGIAEHAGPGEYDFSAYRKAV
;
A
#
# COMPACT_ATOMS: atom_id res chain seq x y z
N MET A 1 -44.92 41.90 -29.14
CA MET A 1 -45.49 40.58 -29.47
C MET A 1 -44.34 39.72 -29.96
N GLY A 2 -43.86 38.82 -29.09
CA GLY A 2 -42.69 37.99 -29.36
C GLY A 2 -43.11 36.65 -29.94
N GLU A 3 -42.62 36.33 -31.13
CA GLU A 3 -42.59 34.98 -31.64
C GLU A 3 -41.22 34.37 -31.35
N ALA A 4 -41.19 33.17 -30.76
CA ALA A 4 -40.47 32.01 -31.29
C ALA A 4 -40.30 30.91 -30.22
N GLN A 5 -40.74 29.71 -30.62
CA GLN A 5 -40.15 28.39 -30.36
C GLN A 5 -40.50 27.65 -29.07
N ARG A 6 -41.22 26.54 -29.31
CA ARG A 6 -41.70 25.52 -28.38
C ARG A 6 -40.95 24.22 -28.72
N ALA A 7 -40.10 23.77 -27.79
CA ALA A 7 -39.52 22.42 -27.56
C ALA A 7 -38.65 21.75 -28.68
N PRO A 8 -37.66 20.89 -28.34
CA PRO A 8 -37.96 19.50 -27.95
C PRO A 8 -37.10 18.93 -26.80
N ARG A 9 -37.75 18.26 -25.83
CA ARG A 9 -37.15 17.53 -24.70
C ARG A 9 -37.20 16.01 -24.95
N LEU A 10 -37.01 15.54 -26.19
CA LEU A 10 -37.28 14.13 -26.54
C LEU A 10 -36.12 13.36 -27.18
N GLU A 11 -34.92 13.93 -27.33
CA GLU A 11 -33.79 13.22 -27.98
C GLU A 11 -32.80 12.56 -27.00
N ALA A 12 -32.97 12.69 -25.69
CA ALA A 12 -32.04 12.12 -24.71
C ALA A 12 -32.35 10.65 -24.33
N GLU A 13 -33.49 10.09 -24.73
CA GLU A 13 -33.95 8.76 -24.30
C GLU A 13 -33.73 7.63 -25.31
N GLN A 14 -33.17 7.90 -26.51
CA GLN A 14 -33.05 6.88 -27.58
C GLN A 14 -31.62 6.38 -27.89
N ALA A 15 -30.59 6.85 -27.19
CA ALA A 15 -29.21 6.42 -27.42
C ALA A 15 -28.74 5.26 -26.52
N ALA A 16 -29.66 4.48 -25.94
CA ALA A 16 -29.35 3.26 -25.17
C ALA A 16 -29.51 1.98 -26.03
N GLN A 17 -29.12 2.04 -27.31
CA GLN A 17 -29.02 0.86 -28.16
C GLN A 17 -27.71 0.09 -27.85
N GLU A 18 -27.87 -0.93 -27.00
CA GLU A 18 -27.25 -2.24 -27.07
C GLU A 18 -25.96 -2.36 -27.90
N VAL A 19 -24.81 -2.05 -27.27
CA VAL A 19 -23.49 -2.46 -27.78
C VAL A 19 -23.27 -3.92 -27.41
N GLN A 20 -23.49 -4.79 -28.40
CA GLN A 20 -23.25 -6.22 -28.33
C GLN A 20 -21.73 -6.50 -28.18
N LEU A 21 -21.31 -7.10 -27.05
CA LEU A 21 -19.93 -7.57 -26.88
C LEU A 21 -19.67 -8.80 -27.79
N PRO A 22 -18.52 -8.88 -28.47
CA PRO A 22 -18.19 -10.08 -29.25
C PRO A 22 -17.98 -11.29 -28.34
N ALA A 23 -18.36 -12.45 -28.86
CA ALA A 23 -18.37 -13.73 -28.17
C ALA A 23 -17.00 -14.09 -27.55
N GLN A 24 -17.06 -14.66 -26.34
CA GLN A 24 -15.94 -15.20 -25.59
C GLN A 24 -15.24 -16.30 -26.42
N THR A 25 -14.09 -15.99 -27.02
CA THR A 25 -13.20 -17.02 -27.56
C THR A 25 -12.58 -17.77 -26.38
N GLY A 26 -12.96 -19.05 -26.22
CA GLY A 26 -12.56 -19.88 -25.10
C GLY A 26 -11.05 -20.04 -24.98
N PHE A 27 -10.47 -19.42 -23.95
CA PHE A 27 -9.18 -19.83 -23.41
C PHE A 27 -9.43 -20.90 -22.35
N GLN A 28 -9.31 -22.17 -22.75
CA GLN A 28 -9.35 -23.32 -21.83
C GLN A 28 -8.10 -23.27 -20.94
N ARG A 29 -8.27 -22.92 -19.66
CA ARG A 29 -7.20 -22.92 -18.65
C ARG A 29 -6.74 -24.38 -18.41
N PRO A 30 -5.46 -24.74 -18.65
CA PRO A 30 -4.98 -26.10 -18.39
C PRO A 30 -4.78 -26.29 -16.87
N GLU A 31 -5.88 -26.53 -16.15
CA GLU A 31 -5.88 -26.80 -14.70
C GLU A 31 -5.10 -28.07 -14.33
N ALA A 32 -4.94 -29.00 -15.29
CA ALA A 32 -4.29 -30.29 -15.06
C ALA A 32 -2.76 -30.18 -14.89
N GLU A 33 -2.11 -29.22 -15.55
CA GLU A 33 -0.65 -29.02 -15.47
C GLU A 33 -0.24 -28.40 -14.12
N LEU A 34 -1.09 -27.48 -13.61
CA LEU A 34 -0.87 -26.77 -12.35
C LEU A 34 -0.91 -27.70 -11.13
N ARG A 35 -1.71 -28.78 -11.19
CA ARG A 35 -1.83 -29.74 -10.10
C ARG A 35 -0.63 -30.69 -9.96
N ARG A 36 0.14 -30.92 -11.03
CA ARG A 36 1.33 -31.77 -10.97
C ARG A 36 2.55 -31.06 -10.38
N GLN A 37 2.63 -29.74 -10.49
CA GLN A 37 3.74 -28.96 -9.93
C GLN A 37 3.59 -28.64 -8.43
N ALA A 38 2.41 -28.88 -7.84
CA ALA A 38 2.15 -28.63 -6.43
C ALA A 38 2.77 -29.66 -5.46
N ALA A 39 3.46 -30.68 -5.96
CA ALA A 39 4.01 -31.78 -5.16
C ALA A 39 5.55 -31.79 -5.09
N SER A 40 6.16 -30.63 -4.83
CA SER A 40 7.48 -30.59 -4.20
C SER A 40 7.68 -29.24 -3.51
N PRO A 41 7.96 -29.19 -2.19
CA PRO A 41 8.13 -27.93 -1.49
C PRO A 41 9.51 -27.35 -1.83
N GLY A 42 9.60 -26.64 -2.95
CA GLY A 42 10.72 -25.76 -3.23
C GLY A 42 10.70 -24.55 -2.28
N PRO A 43 11.86 -24.00 -1.89
CA PRO A 43 11.92 -22.81 -1.06
C PRO A 43 11.24 -21.62 -1.77
N PRO A 44 10.50 -20.76 -1.04
CA PRO A 44 9.71 -19.69 -1.65
C PRO A 44 10.61 -18.62 -2.34
N PRO A 45 10.16 -18.02 -3.45
CA PRO A 45 11.00 -17.24 -4.36
C PRO A 45 11.45 -15.85 -3.86
N PHE A 46 11.18 -15.50 -2.61
CA PHE A 46 11.54 -14.19 -2.05
C PHE A 46 12.11 -14.32 -0.63
N PRO A 47 13.43 -14.15 -0.42
CA PRO A 47 14.05 -14.32 0.89
C PRO A 47 13.57 -13.27 1.90
N MET A 48 13.14 -12.09 1.47
CA MET A 48 12.69 -11.01 2.35
C MET A 48 11.30 -11.27 2.97
N LEU A 49 10.34 -11.75 2.18
CA LEU A 49 9.02 -12.14 2.68
C LEU A 49 9.09 -13.31 3.66
N SER A 50 10.12 -14.16 3.54
CA SER A 50 10.36 -15.22 4.51
C SER A 50 10.65 -14.66 5.91
N ARG A 51 11.21 -13.45 6.07
CA ARG A 51 11.55 -12.87 7.38
C ARG A 51 10.31 -12.33 8.09
N ILE A 52 9.39 -11.74 7.33
CA ILE A 52 8.10 -11.25 7.83
C ILE A 52 7.20 -12.45 8.17
N TYR A 53 7.19 -13.50 7.33
CA TYR A 53 6.43 -14.72 7.59
C TYR A 53 7.08 -15.68 8.60
N GLN A 54 8.37 -15.51 8.92
CA GLN A 54 9.04 -16.23 10.01
C GLN A 54 8.82 -15.55 11.37
N ALA A 55 8.41 -14.27 11.36
CA ALA A 55 7.98 -13.57 12.57
C ALA A 55 6.56 -13.98 13.01
N SER A 56 5.74 -14.54 12.11
CA SER A 56 4.50 -15.20 12.51
C SER A 56 4.82 -16.56 13.14
N ASP A 57 4.21 -16.81 14.30
CA ASP A 57 4.49 -17.85 15.31
C ASP A 57 4.64 -19.31 14.81
N ALA A 58 4.46 -19.59 13.52
CA ALA A 58 4.43 -20.93 12.96
C ALA A 58 5.72 -21.74 13.23
N ARG A 59 6.90 -21.11 13.34
CA ARG A 59 8.20 -21.83 13.44
C ARG A 59 8.91 -21.78 14.80
N LEU A 60 8.30 -21.25 15.85
CA LEU A 60 8.95 -21.25 17.16
C LEU A 60 9.11 -22.68 17.69
N ALA A 61 10.34 -23.02 18.11
CA ALA A 61 10.64 -24.23 18.85
C ALA A 61 9.67 -24.37 20.05
N PRO A 62 9.21 -25.59 20.40
CA PRO A 62 8.16 -25.80 21.41
C PRO A 62 8.43 -25.08 22.74
N GLU A 63 9.70 -25.01 23.15
CA GLU A 63 10.16 -24.34 24.37
C GLU A 63 9.99 -22.81 24.32
N ARG A 64 10.22 -22.18 23.16
CA ARG A 64 9.95 -20.74 22.96
C ARG A 64 8.45 -20.45 22.94
N ARG A 65 7.65 -21.39 22.45
CA ARG A 65 6.19 -21.32 22.46
C ARG A 65 5.65 -21.38 23.89
N ARG A 66 6.18 -22.30 24.70
CA ARG A 66 5.87 -22.43 26.14
C ARG A 66 6.29 -21.20 26.94
N ALA A 67 7.49 -20.68 26.71
CA ALA A 67 7.96 -19.46 27.35
C ALA A 67 7.09 -18.23 27.05
N ARG A 68 6.48 -18.14 25.85
CA ARG A 68 5.51 -17.09 25.49
C ARG A 68 4.16 -17.26 26.20
N ILE A 69 3.69 -18.49 26.39
CA ILE A 69 2.44 -18.77 27.11
C ILE A 69 2.58 -18.46 28.61
N THR A 70 3.78 -18.64 29.16
CA THR A 70 4.09 -18.35 30.57
C THR A 70 4.65 -16.95 30.80
N ALA A 71 4.97 -16.21 29.73
CA ALA A 71 5.40 -14.83 29.87
C ALA A 71 4.21 -14.00 30.39
N PRO A 72 4.45 -13.04 31.30
CA PRO A 72 3.41 -12.08 31.65
C PRO A 72 2.88 -11.46 30.35
N VAL A 73 1.56 -11.46 30.18
CA VAL A 73 0.92 -10.87 29.00
C VAL A 73 1.34 -9.41 28.95
N ARG A 74 2.32 -9.10 28.11
CA ARG A 74 2.66 -7.72 27.78
C ARG A 74 1.42 -7.12 27.14
N GLY A 75 1.16 -5.84 27.42
CA GLY A 75 0.07 -5.11 26.77
C GLY A 75 0.12 -5.26 25.25
N VAL A 76 -1.03 -5.09 24.60
CA VAL A 76 -1.09 -5.07 23.13
C VAL A 76 -0.33 -3.84 22.64
N PRO A 77 0.70 -3.98 21.79
CA PRO A 77 1.46 -2.83 21.31
C PRO A 77 0.60 -1.96 20.40
N VAL A 78 0.68 -0.65 20.59
CA VAL A 78 -0.11 0.34 19.85
C VAL A 78 0.81 1.12 18.92
N TYR A 79 0.44 1.17 17.64
CA TYR A 79 1.14 1.93 16.62
C TYR A 79 0.20 2.98 16.01
N VAL A 80 0.74 4.16 15.69
CA VAL A 80 -0.02 5.27 15.10
C VAL A 80 0.38 5.49 13.65
N MET A 81 -0.60 5.60 12.75
CA MET A 81 -0.34 5.99 11.36
C MET A 81 0.01 7.48 11.30
N LEU A 82 1.11 7.80 10.62
CA LEU A 82 1.41 9.17 10.25
C LEU A 82 0.44 9.67 9.17
N PRO A 83 0.20 10.99 9.09
CA PRO A 83 -0.59 11.58 8.01
C PRO A 83 -0.04 11.21 6.63
N LEU A 84 -0.92 10.95 5.67
CA LEU A 84 -0.54 10.57 4.30
C LEU A 84 0.25 11.68 3.58
N ASP A 85 0.08 12.94 4.00
CA ASP A 85 0.76 14.12 3.45
C ASP A 85 2.15 14.39 4.07
N THR A 86 2.71 13.44 4.82
CA THR A 86 4.02 13.59 5.46
C THR A 86 5.16 13.78 4.46
N VAL A 87 5.09 13.12 3.30
CA VAL A 87 6.09 13.22 2.23
C VAL A 87 5.42 13.61 0.92
N TRP A 88 5.99 14.61 0.24
CA TRP A 88 5.50 15.10 -1.06
C TRP A 88 6.63 15.27 -2.06
N LEU A 89 6.30 15.22 -3.34
CA LEU A 89 7.21 15.64 -4.40
C LEU A 89 7.11 17.16 -4.57
N LEU A 90 8.25 17.83 -4.58
CA LEU A 90 8.34 19.25 -4.85
C LEU A 90 9.27 19.50 -6.03
N GLU A 91 8.80 20.28 -7.00
CA GLU A 91 9.62 20.77 -8.09
C GLU A 91 10.34 22.06 -7.67
N ARG A 92 11.67 22.07 -7.77
CA ARG A 92 12.49 23.29 -7.64
C ARG A 92 13.53 23.34 -8.73
N GLY A 93 13.56 24.43 -9.49
CA GLY A 93 14.59 24.68 -10.50
C GLY A 93 14.66 23.62 -11.59
N GLY A 94 13.52 23.01 -11.96
CA GLY A 94 13.46 21.95 -12.96
C GLY A 94 13.85 20.56 -12.44
N THR A 95 14.12 20.42 -11.14
CA THR A 95 14.37 19.12 -10.49
C THR A 95 13.23 18.79 -9.52
N THR A 96 12.64 17.61 -9.68
CA THR A 96 11.66 17.06 -8.74
C THR A 96 12.42 16.35 -7.63
N GLN A 97 12.07 16.63 -6.37
CA GLN A 97 12.70 16.01 -5.20
C GLN A 97 11.67 15.72 -4.10
N PRO A 98 11.76 14.57 -3.43
CA PRO A 98 10.94 14.28 -2.25
C PRO A 98 11.24 15.25 -1.10
N LEU A 99 10.21 15.69 -0.40
CA LEU A 99 10.29 16.60 0.72
C LEU A 99 9.48 16.05 1.90
N PHE A 100 10.09 16.04 3.07
CA PHE A 100 9.40 15.78 4.34
C PHE A 100 8.77 17.08 4.85
N ILE A 101 7.45 17.08 5.01
CA ILE A 101 6.69 18.29 5.34
C ILE A 101 6.66 18.51 6.85
N ARG A 102 6.67 19.80 7.26
CA ARG A 102 6.46 20.24 8.65
C ARG A 102 7.38 19.53 9.68
N GLU A 103 8.67 19.35 9.35
CA GLU A 103 9.62 18.57 10.16
C GLU A 103 9.56 18.91 11.66
N LYS A 104 9.56 20.21 12.00
CA LYS A 104 9.48 20.69 13.40
C LYS A 104 8.18 20.31 14.11
N ALA A 105 7.04 20.42 13.42
CA ALA A 105 5.76 20.06 14.03
C ALA A 105 5.63 18.54 14.18
N MET A 106 6.21 17.78 13.24
CA MET A 106 6.27 16.32 13.32
C MET A 106 7.13 15.87 14.50
N GLU A 107 8.30 16.49 14.72
CA GLU A 107 9.18 16.20 15.85
C GLU A 107 8.45 16.35 17.19
N VAL A 108 7.75 17.48 17.38
CA VAL A 108 6.93 17.70 18.59
C VAL A 108 5.81 16.67 18.69
N GLY A 109 5.13 16.35 17.59
CA GLY A 109 4.07 15.34 17.58
C GLY A 109 4.56 13.95 17.97
N LEU A 110 5.70 13.51 17.43
CA LEU A 110 6.33 12.24 17.75
C LEU A 110 6.79 12.18 19.20
N GLU A 111 7.32 13.28 19.75
CA GLU A 111 7.66 13.37 21.17
C GLU A 111 6.43 13.18 22.07
N MET A 112 5.30 13.80 21.71
CA MET A 112 4.05 13.64 22.47
C MET A 112 3.50 12.22 22.39
N LEU A 113 3.57 11.56 21.23
CA LEU A 113 3.17 10.16 21.07
C LEU A 113 4.07 9.22 21.90
N SER A 114 5.38 9.48 21.92
CA SER A 114 6.33 8.76 22.76
C SER A 114 5.98 8.91 24.26
N ARG A 115 5.68 10.14 24.71
CA ARG A 115 5.25 10.40 26.09
C ARG A 115 3.90 9.76 26.43
N ALA A 116 3.02 9.58 25.45
CA ALA A 116 1.73 8.89 25.62
C ALA A 116 1.87 7.35 25.71
N GLY A 117 3.07 6.80 25.52
CA GLY A 117 3.33 5.37 25.62
C GLY A 117 3.01 4.57 24.36
N VAL A 118 3.02 5.22 23.18
CA VAL A 118 2.89 4.55 21.89
C VAL A 118 4.17 3.75 21.58
N ASP A 119 4.02 2.51 21.11
CA ASP A 119 5.16 1.62 20.79
C ASP A 119 5.89 2.00 19.50
N GLY A 120 5.20 2.70 18.59
CA GLY A 120 5.82 3.25 17.39
C GLY A 120 4.83 3.88 16.41
N VAL A 121 5.35 4.28 15.25
CA VAL A 121 4.56 4.86 14.16
C VAL A 121 4.69 4.05 12.89
N MET A 122 3.70 4.19 12.01
CA MET A 122 3.67 3.60 10.67
C MET A 122 3.59 4.71 9.63
N ILE A 123 4.32 4.56 8.54
CA ILE A 123 4.40 5.54 7.44
C ILE A 123 4.23 4.82 6.10
N ASP A 124 3.49 5.43 5.19
CA ASP A 124 3.39 4.98 3.81
C ASP A 124 4.65 5.37 3.03
N VAL A 125 5.30 4.38 2.41
CA VAL A 125 6.39 4.60 1.46
C VAL A 125 5.83 4.50 0.05
N TRP A 126 5.52 5.65 -0.53
CA TRP A 126 4.88 5.75 -1.82
C TRP A 126 5.86 5.44 -2.95
N TRP A 127 5.57 4.40 -3.75
CA TRP A 127 6.37 4.04 -4.91
C TRP A 127 6.58 5.21 -5.88
N GLY A 128 5.51 5.95 -6.23
CA GLY A 128 5.60 7.09 -7.14
C GLY A 128 6.41 8.29 -6.60
N ILE A 129 6.69 8.34 -5.30
CA ILE A 129 7.61 9.31 -4.69
C ILE A 129 9.02 8.73 -4.64
N ALA A 130 9.15 7.47 -4.25
CA ALA A 130 10.44 6.80 -4.11
C ALA A 130 11.12 6.57 -5.46
N GLU A 131 10.38 6.38 -6.55
CA GLU A 131 10.89 6.12 -7.91
C GLU A 131 10.39 7.20 -8.88
N HIS A 132 10.43 8.47 -8.44
CA HIS A 132 9.85 9.59 -9.19
C HIS A 132 10.70 10.04 -10.39
N ALA A 133 12.01 9.78 -10.36
CA ALA A 133 12.94 10.23 -11.39
C ALA A 133 12.92 9.34 -12.64
N GLY A 134 12.69 8.03 -12.47
CA GLY A 134 12.59 7.07 -13.56
C GLY A 134 12.79 5.62 -13.08
N PRO A 135 12.57 4.63 -13.97
CA PRO A 135 12.68 3.22 -13.62
C PRO A 135 14.05 2.85 -13.06
N GLY A 136 14.07 2.27 -11.85
CA GLY A 136 15.28 1.89 -11.13
C GLY A 136 16.02 3.04 -10.42
N GLU A 137 15.51 4.27 -10.51
CA GLU A 137 16.09 5.45 -9.85
C GLU A 137 15.33 5.76 -8.55
N TYR A 138 15.84 5.26 -7.43
CA TYR A 138 15.19 5.41 -6.13
C TYR A 138 15.73 6.58 -5.30
N ASP A 139 14.84 7.45 -4.85
CA ASP A 139 15.11 8.52 -3.89
C ASP A 139 14.33 8.32 -2.58
N PHE A 140 15.05 7.92 -1.53
CA PHE A 140 14.53 7.78 -0.17
C PHE A 140 14.94 8.92 0.77
N SER A 141 15.48 10.02 0.25
CA SER A 141 16.06 11.11 1.04
C SER A 141 15.08 11.71 2.06
N ALA A 142 13.83 11.94 1.66
CA ALA A 142 12.79 12.45 2.54
C ALA A 142 12.37 11.43 3.62
N TYR A 143 12.22 10.16 3.26
CA TYR A 143 11.84 9.11 4.20
C TYR A 143 12.90 8.85 5.28
N ARG A 144 14.19 9.07 4.97
CA ARG A 144 15.27 8.97 5.96
C ARG A 144 15.17 9.97 7.10
N LYS A 145 14.41 11.06 6.95
CA LYS A 145 14.17 12.01 8.03
C LYS A 145 13.16 11.51 9.07
N ALA A 146 12.42 10.44 8.74
CA ALA A 146 11.43 9.83 9.61
C ALA A 146 11.99 8.69 10.49
N VAL A 147 13.27 8.34 10.31
CA VAL A 147 13.91 7.14 10.91
C VAL A 147 15.12 7.52 11.74
#